data_AF-A0A5J4DX33-F1
#
_entry.id   AF-A0A5J4DX33-F1
#
_cell.length_a   1.000
_cell.length_b   1.000
_cell.length_c   1.000
_cell.angle_alpha   90.00
_cell.angle_beta   90.00
_cell.angle_gamma   90.00
#
_symmetry.space_group_name_H-M   'P 1'
#
loop_
_entity.id
_entity.type
_entity.pdbx_description
1 polymer ?
#
loop_
_entity_poly.entity_id
_entity_poly.type
_entity_poly.pdbx_seq_one_letter_code
_entity_poly.pdbx_strand_id
1 'polypeptide(L)'
;MAKRGKKPEGEVEKHELAVETPKAAKATGTESEELNRHLVNQVWASSSCPADMTRSTQLDAGKAALAALEGIAPQDELEGQLAVQMVATHNTAMECLRRAMLPEQSLAGLDISLKHAAKLLALYCRQLETLDKHRGKGQQKVTVEHVHVHDGGQAVVGTVETSQKTRSQKKASAKNGSANE
;
A
#
# COMPACT_ATOMS: atom_id res chain seq x y z
N MET A 1 59.11 37.45 25.26
CA MET A 1 58.26 37.60 24.06
C MET A 1 57.95 36.21 23.51
N ALA A 2 56.73 35.71 23.70
CA ALA A 2 56.26 34.46 23.11
C ALA A 2 54.76 34.58 22.82
N LYS A 3 54.40 34.21 21.59
CA LYS A 3 53.13 34.46 20.89
C LYS A 3 51.98 33.69 21.54
N ARG A 4 50.85 34.37 21.77
CA ARG A 4 49.56 33.73 22.09
C ARG A 4 48.69 33.78 20.83
N GLY A 5 48.77 32.71 20.03
CA GLY A 5 47.98 32.55 18.81
C GLY A 5 46.50 32.33 19.14
N LYS A 6 45.65 33.10 18.46
CA LYS A 6 44.18 33.02 18.48
C LYS A 6 43.76 31.71 17.79
N LYS A 7 43.06 30.81 18.48
CA LYS A 7 42.38 29.66 17.84
C LYS A 7 41.10 30.20 17.16
N PRO A 8 40.85 29.89 15.88
CA PRO A 8 39.55 30.20 15.28
C PRO A 8 38.48 29.24 15.82
N GLU A 9 37.34 29.83 16.17
CA GLU A 9 36.08 29.18 16.47
C GLU A 9 35.45 28.62 15.18
N GLY A 10 34.78 27.48 15.28
CA GLY A 10 33.80 27.04 14.29
C GLY A 10 34.24 25.92 13.36
N GLU A 11 34.55 24.73 13.88
CA GLU A 11 34.35 23.50 13.11
C GLU A 11 32.92 23.02 13.37
N VAL A 12 32.05 23.27 12.39
CA VAL A 12 30.74 22.61 12.33
C VAL A 12 31.02 21.15 11.99
N GLU A 13 30.97 20.28 12.99
CA GLU A 13 30.97 18.84 12.76
C GLU A 13 29.76 18.50 11.88
N LYS A 14 30.01 18.34 10.58
CA LYS A 14 29.10 17.65 9.68
C LYS A 14 29.11 16.19 10.08
N HIS A 15 28.28 15.82 11.05
CA HIS A 15 27.95 14.43 11.31
C HIS A 15 27.04 13.95 10.18
N GLU A 16 27.69 13.54 9.09
CA GLU A 16 27.08 12.76 8.04
C GLU A 16 26.59 11.46 8.68
N LEU A 17 25.28 11.38 8.91
CA LEU A 17 24.60 10.15 9.30
C LEU A 17 24.77 9.15 8.15
N ALA A 18 25.82 8.35 8.22
CA ALA A 18 25.97 7.14 7.41
C ALA A 18 24.95 6.10 7.92
N VAL A 19 23.66 6.36 7.66
CA VAL A 19 22.74 5.26 7.41
C VAL A 19 23.30 4.64 6.14
N GLU A 20 23.87 3.44 6.22
CA GLU A 20 24.20 2.66 5.02
C GLU A 20 22.91 2.59 4.21
N THR A 21 22.85 3.40 3.16
CA THR A 21 21.72 3.43 2.25
C THR A 21 21.73 2.05 1.58
N PRO A 22 20.71 1.20 1.82
CA PRO A 22 20.61 -0.03 1.06
C PRO A 22 20.62 0.38 -0.40
N LYS A 23 21.53 -0.20 -1.20
CA LYS A 23 21.81 0.13 -2.61
C LYS A 23 20.62 0.86 -3.25
N ALA A 24 20.75 2.18 -3.33
CA ALA A 24 19.73 3.19 -3.62
C ALA A 24 19.10 3.11 -5.03
N ALA A 25 19.18 1.96 -5.70
CA ALA A 25 18.79 1.78 -7.09
C ALA A 25 17.43 1.08 -7.28
N LYS A 26 16.69 0.70 -6.22
CA LYS A 26 15.38 0.00 -6.38
C LYS A 26 14.30 0.30 -5.34
N ALA A 27 14.53 1.13 -4.31
CA ALA A 27 13.53 1.32 -3.25
C ALA A 27 12.30 2.11 -3.72
N THR A 28 12.48 3.03 -4.68
CA THR A 28 11.45 3.97 -5.11
C THR A 28 11.01 3.79 -6.57
N GLY A 29 11.52 2.78 -7.29
CA GLY A 29 11.15 2.54 -8.69
C GLY A 29 11.76 3.50 -9.73
N THR A 30 12.68 4.39 -9.34
CA THR A 30 13.41 5.30 -10.26
C THR A 30 14.86 4.88 -10.45
N GLU A 31 15.42 5.18 -11.62
CA GLU A 31 16.86 5.09 -11.89
C GLU A 31 17.61 6.39 -11.50
N SER A 32 16.90 7.51 -11.26
CA SER A 32 17.51 8.78 -10.85
C SER A 32 17.93 8.73 -9.38
N GLU A 33 19.21 8.90 -9.12
CA GLU A 33 19.75 8.94 -7.76
C GLU A 33 19.19 10.14 -6.97
N GLU A 34 19.02 11.30 -7.60
CA GLU A 34 18.45 12.49 -6.99
C GLU A 34 17.00 12.26 -6.56
N LEU A 35 16.19 11.67 -7.43
CA LEU A 35 14.80 11.38 -7.12
C LEU A 35 14.70 10.31 -6.03
N ASN A 36 15.49 9.23 -6.12
CA ASN A 36 15.51 8.20 -5.08
C ASN A 36 15.85 8.81 -3.71
N ARG A 37 16.93 9.60 -3.63
CA ARG A 37 17.34 10.27 -2.38
C ARG A 37 16.25 11.20 -1.85
N HIS A 38 15.61 11.96 -2.74
CA HIS A 38 14.52 12.86 -2.36
C HIS A 38 13.33 12.10 -1.77
N LEU A 39 12.88 11.02 -2.43
CA LEU A 39 11.75 10.21 -1.99
C LEU A 39 12.03 9.46 -0.68
N VAL A 40 13.23 8.90 -0.51
CA VAL A 40 13.64 8.27 0.76
C VAL A 40 13.62 9.28 1.91
N ASN A 41 14.12 10.50 1.68
CA ASN A 41 14.09 11.56 2.69
C ASN A 41 12.66 11.98 3.06
N GLN A 42 11.74 12.03 2.08
CA GLN A 42 10.32 12.32 2.34
C GLN A 42 9.67 11.23 3.20
N VAL A 43 9.93 9.95 2.91
CA VAL A 43 9.43 8.84 3.72
C VAL A 43 9.98 8.89 5.14
N TRP A 44 11.28 9.13 5.29
CA TRP A 44 11.91 9.29 6.59
C TRP A 44 11.23 10.40 7.41
N ALA A 45 11.07 11.58 6.80
CA ALA A 45 10.46 12.76 7.42
C ALA A 45 8.97 12.58 7.76
N SER A 46 8.28 11.61 7.13
CA SER A 46 6.88 11.31 7.41
C SER A 46 6.66 10.47 8.69
N SER A 47 7.73 9.97 9.30
CA SER A 47 7.65 9.20 10.54
C SER A 47 7.25 10.13 11.70
N SER A 48 6.19 9.79 12.44
CA SER A 48 5.78 10.58 13.61
C SER A 48 6.86 10.51 14.69
N CYS A 49 7.46 11.67 15.00
CA CYS A 49 8.44 11.82 16.07
C CYS A 49 7.91 12.81 17.11
N PRO A 50 7.24 12.34 18.17
CA PRO A 50 7.01 13.13 19.38
C PRO A 50 8.32 13.70 19.92
N ALA A 51 8.27 14.89 20.51
CA ALA A 51 9.46 15.63 20.95
C ALA A 51 10.26 14.90 22.05
N ASP A 52 9.63 13.99 22.77
CA ASP A 52 10.20 13.16 23.84
C ASP A 52 10.74 11.81 23.35
N MET A 53 10.65 11.52 22.05
CA MET A 53 11.10 10.25 21.48
C MET A 53 12.63 10.14 21.47
N THR A 54 13.18 9.04 21.99
CA THR A 54 14.63 8.80 21.98
C THR A 54 15.18 8.70 20.56
N ARG A 55 16.46 9.03 20.36
CA ARG A 55 17.11 8.89 19.04
C ARG A 55 17.02 7.46 18.48
N SER A 56 17.11 6.43 19.33
CA SER A 56 16.97 5.04 18.89
C SER A 56 15.58 4.79 18.31
N THR A 57 14.53 5.21 19.01
CA THR A 57 13.15 5.03 18.57
C THR A 57 12.85 5.81 17.28
N GLN A 58 13.43 7.01 17.11
CA GLN A 58 13.31 7.77 15.87
C GLN A 58 13.95 7.03 14.69
N LEU A 59 15.13 6.43 14.90
CA LEU A 59 15.80 5.62 13.88
C LEU A 59 14.98 4.37 13.52
N ASP A 60 14.38 3.71 14.51
CA ASP A 60 13.55 2.53 14.29
C ASP A 60 12.27 2.87 13.51
N ALA A 61 11.64 4.02 13.80
CA ALA A 61 10.49 4.50 13.04
C ALA A 61 10.84 4.80 11.58
N GLY A 62 11.96 5.48 11.33
CA GLY A 62 12.44 5.76 9.97
C GLY A 62 12.79 4.49 9.19
N LYS A 63 13.42 3.51 9.84
CA LYS A 63 13.68 2.18 9.24
C LYS A 63 12.38 1.44 8.89
N ALA A 64 11.38 1.49 9.78
CA ALA A 64 10.09 0.87 9.51
C ALA A 64 9.36 1.53 8.33
N ALA A 65 9.43 2.87 8.22
CA ALA A 65 8.87 3.60 7.08
C ALA A 65 9.57 3.24 5.76
N LEU A 66 10.90 3.11 5.78
CA LEU A 66 11.66 2.66 4.61
C LEU A 66 11.33 1.21 4.23
N ALA A 67 11.24 0.31 5.21
CA ALA A 67 10.83 -1.08 4.98
C ALA A 67 9.41 -1.17 4.40
N ALA A 68 8.50 -0.27 4.80
CA ALA A 68 7.16 -0.20 4.22
C ALA A 68 7.21 0.26 2.75
N LEU A 69 8.03 1.25 2.40
CA LEU A 69 8.25 1.66 1.02
C LEU A 69 8.82 0.50 0.17
N GLU A 70 9.85 -0.18 0.67
CA GLU A 70 10.45 -1.36 0.02
C GLU A 70 9.42 -2.49 -0.16
N GLY A 71 8.54 -2.71 0.83
CA GLY A 71 7.47 -3.70 0.77
C GLY A 71 6.37 -3.40 -0.25
N ILE A 72 6.12 -2.12 -0.57
CA ILE A 72 5.22 -1.74 -1.68
C ILE A 72 5.84 -2.12 -3.04
N ALA A 73 7.18 -2.18 -3.09
CA ALA A 73 7.99 -2.52 -4.25
C ALA A 73 7.61 -1.73 -5.52
N PRO A 74 7.79 -0.39 -5.53
CA PRO A 74 7.49 0.43 -6.69
C PRO A 74 8.23 -0.03 -7.96
N GLN A 75 7.51 -0.12 -9.07
CA GLN A 75 8.03 -0.62 -10.35
C GLN A 75 8.47 0.50 -11.31
N ASP A 76 7.99 1.72 -11.06
CA ASP A 76 8.32 2.92 -11.83
C ASP A 76 8.28 4.17 -10.92
N GLU A 77 8.64 5.33 -11.48
CA GLU A 77 8.73 6.58 -10.72
C GLU A 77 7.38 7.08 -10.18
N LEU A 78 6.28 6.79 -10.89
CA LEU A 78 4.94 7.18 -10.46
C LEU A 78 4.48 6.31 -9.29
N GLU A 79 4.73 5.00 -9.35
CA GLU A 79 4.56 4.11 -8.21
C GLU A 79 5.44 4.56 -7.04
N GLY A 80 6.65 5.05 -7.31
CA GLY A 80 7.55 5.60 -6.30
C GLY A 80 6.91 6.73 -5.52
N GLN A 81 6.43 7.75 -6.23
CA GLN A 81 5.75 8.89 -5.63
C GLN A 81 4.47 8.47 -4.89
N LEU A 82 3.66 7.59 -5.49
CA LEU A 82 2.44 7.09 -4.86
C LEU A 82 2.74 6.31 -3.58
N ALA A 83 3.76 5.46 -3.59
CA ALA A 83 4.17 4.67 -2.44
C ALA A 83 4.66 5.55 -1.28
N VAL A 84 5.46 6.59 -1.57
CA VAL A 84 5.85 7.60 -0.56
C VAL A 84 4.61 8.26 0.06
N GLN A 85 3.64 8.65 -0.76
CA GLN A 85 2.39 9.23 -0.26
C GLN A 85 1.58 8.24 0.59
N MET A 86 1.53 6.96 0.21
CA MET A 86 0.83 5.92 0.96
C MET A 86 1.44 5.71 2.35
N VAL A 87 2.77 5.63 2.45
CA VAL A 87 3.47 5.50 3.74
C VAL A 87 3.21 6.72 4.62
N ALA A 88 3.36 7.93 4.06
CA ALA A 88 3.08 9.17 4.79
C ALA A 88 1.62 9.27 5.25
N THR A 89 0.67 8.87 4.41
CA THR A 89 -0.77 8.87 4.72
C THR A 89 -1.07 7.91 5.87
N HIS A 90 -0.51 6.70 5.83
CA HIS A 90 -0.66 5.72 6.89
C HIS A 90 -0.10 6.25 8.22
N ASN A 91 1.15 6.74 8.21
CA ASN A 91 1.81 7.27 9.41
C ASN A 91 1.03 8.43 10.02
N THR A 92 0.55 9.36 9.18
CA THR A 92 -0.25 10.50 9.63
C THR A 92 -1.59 10.06 10.22
N ALA A 93 -2.25 9.06 9.60
CA ALA A 93 -3.49 8.50 10.14
C ALA A 93 -3.27 7.86 11.53
N MET A 94 -2.18 7.11 11.69
CA MET A 94 -1.82 6.50 12.98
C MET A 94 -1.51 7.55 14.04
N GLU A 95 -0.84 8.65 13.68
CA GLU A 95 -0.60 9.76 14.60
C GLU A 95 -1.90 10.47 15.01
N CYS A 96 -2.84 10.68 14.08
CA CYS A 96 -4.17 11.21 14.42
C CYS A 96 -4.90 10.29 15.41
N LEU A 97 -4.90 8.97 15.19
CA LEU A 97 -5.51 8.01 16.12
C LEU A 97 -4.81 8.02 17.49
N ARG A 98 -3.47 8.10 17.52
CA ARG A 98 -2.71 8.22 18.76
C ARG A 98 -3.09 9.48 19.53
N ARG A 99 -3.20 10.62 18.86
CA ARG A 99 -3.61 11.91 19.46
C ARG A 99 -5.04 11.86 19.99
N ALA A 100 -5.94 11.16 19.32
CA ALA A 100 -7.30 10.94 19.80
C ALA A 100 -7.33 10.23 21.15
N MET A 101 -6.35 9.37 21.45
CA MET A 101 -6.28 8.55 22.66
C MET A 101 -5.45 9.19 23.79
N LEU A 102 -5.07 10.47 23.70
CA LEU A 102 -4.33 11.14 24.78
C LEU A 102 -5.22 11.28 26.05
N PRO A 103 -4.68 11.01 27.26
CA PRO A 103 -5.48 11.05 28.50
C PRO A 103 -6.17 12.40 28.77
N GLU A 104 -5.49 13.51 28.45
CA GLU A 104 -5.98 14.87 28.68
C GLU A 104 -6.59 15.51 27.42
N GLN A 105 -7.11 14.69 26.49
CA GLN A 105 -7.62 15.19 25.22
C GLN A 105 -8.97 15.90 25.37
N SER A 106 -9.08 17.10 24.81
CA SER A 106 -10.36 17.80 24.73
C SER A 106 -11.32 17.11 23.77
N LEU A 107 -12.64 17.27 23.96
CA LEU A 107 -13.64 16.74 23.03
C LEU A 107 -13.45 17.25 21.59
N ALA A 108 -13.08 18.53 21.44
CA ALA A 108 -12.76 19.11 20.13
C ALA A 108 -11.51 18.48 19.50
N GLY A 109 -10.47 18.24 20.31
CA GLY A 109 -9.25 17.56 19.86
C GLY A 109 -9.47 16.10 19.47
N LEU A 110 -10.31 15.38 20.22
CA LEU A 110 -10.76 14.03 19.90
C LEU A 110 -11.50 14.00 18.55
N ASP A 111 -12.50 14.87 18.39
CA ASP A 111 -13.33 14.94 17.18
C ASP A 111 -12.50 15.27 15.92
N ILE A 112 -11.63 16.29 15.99
CA ILE A 112 -10.75 16.68 14.88
C ILE A 112 -9.80 15.54 14.52
N SER A 113 -9.19 14.91 15.51
CA SER A 113 -8.23 13.82 15.30
C SER A 113 -8.89 12.60 14.63
N LEU A 114 -10.06 12.18 15.12
CA LEU A 114 -10.82 11.08 14.52
C LEU A 114 -11.31 11.40 13.11
N LYS A 115 -11.77 12.63 12.85
CA LYS A 115 -12.18 13.08 11.52
C LYS A 115 -11.03 13.06 10.52
N HIS A 116 -9.84 13.52 10.90
CA HIS A 116 -8.67 13.47 10.03
C HIS A 116 -8.20 12.03 9.80
N ALA A 117 -8.15 11.21 10.85
CA ALA A 117 -7.82 9.79 10.72
C ALA A 117 -8.74 9.07 9.73
N ALA A 118 -10.06 9.24 9.86
CA ALA A 118 -11.03 8.62 8.94
C ALA A 118 -10.81 9.04 7.47
N LYS A 119 -10.53 10.33 7.22
CA LYS A 119 -10.24 10.84 5.86
C LYS A 119 -8.96 10.25 5.28
N LEU A 120 -7.90 10.15 6.08
CA LEU A 120 -6.61 9.62 5.65
C LEU A 120 -6.68 8.10 5.41
N LEU A 121 -7.40 7.35 6.26
CA LEU A 121 -7.64 5.92 6.05
C LEU A 121 -8.43 5.66 4.76
N ALA A 122 -9.47 6.44 4.49
CA ALA A 122 -10.20 6.35 3.23
C ALA A 122 -9.36 6.78 2.01
N LEU A 123 -8.43 7.73 2.17
CA LEU A 123 -7.46 8.07 1.14
C LEU A 123 -6.48 6.91 0.88
N TYR A 124 -5.98 6.26 1.93
CA TYR A 124 -5.08 5.12 1.82
C TYR A 124 -5.71 3.98 1.00
N CYS A 125 -6.98 3.63 1.26
CA CYS A 125 -7.69 2.63 0.46
C CYS A 125 -7.80 3.03 -1.02
N ARG A 126 -8.10 4.31 -1.32
CA ARG A 126 -8.16 4.81 -2.70
C ARG A 126 -6.79 4.79 -3.39
N GLN A 127 -5.71 5.09 -2.67
CA GLN A 127 -4.35 4.99 -3.19
C GLN A 127 -3.99 3.53 -3.50
N LEU A 128 -4.35 2.59 -2.62
CA LEU A 128 -4.16 1.16 -2.84
C LEU A 128 -4.92 0.66 -4.08
N GLU A 129 -6.18 1.05 -4.25
CA GLU A 129 -6.96 0.74 -5.46
C GLU A 129 -6.32 1.35 -6.71
N THR A 130 -5.78 2.57 -6.61
CA THR A 130 -5.10 3.25 -7.72
C THR A 130 -3.83 2.49 -8.11
N LEU A 131 -3.04 2.04 -7.14
CA LEU A 131 -1.85 1.23 -7.38
C LEU A 131 -2.20 -0.13 -8.00
N ASP A 132 -3.24 -0.81 -7.49
CA ASP A 132 -3.68 -2.09 -8.05
C ASP A 132 -4.17 -1.95 -9.49
N LYS A 133 -4.91 -0.87 -9.81
CA LYS A 133 -5.35 -0.55 -11.18
C LYS A 133 -4.16 -0.24 -12.10
N HIS A 134 -3.19 0.53 -11.62
CA HIS A 134 -1.95 0.84 -12.37
C HIS A 134 -1.19 -0.43 -12.72
N ARG A 135 -1.14 -1.38 -11.78
CA ARG A 135 -0.54 -2.72 -11.97
C ARG A 135 -1.41 -3.70 -12.78
N GLY A 136 -2.52 -3.24 -13.36
CA GLY A 136 -3.41 -4.05 -14.18
C GLY A 136 -4.27 -5.06 -13.41
N LYS A 137 -4.29 -5.01 -12.07
CA LYS A 137 -5.21 -5.84 -11.29
C LYS A 137 -6.64 -5.30 -11.41
N GLY A 138 -7.61 -6.21 -11.48
CA GLY A 138 -9.03 -5.85 -11.57
C GLY A 138 -9.50 -5.38 -12.95
N GLN A 139 -8.66 -5.43 -13.99
CA GLN A 139 -9.12 -5.22 -15.36
C GLN A 139 -9.83 -6.48 -15.89
N GLN A 140 -11.07 -6.34 -16.35
CA GLN A 140 -11.74 -7.38 -17.12
C GLN A 140 -11.02 -7.50 -18.47
N LYS A 141 -10.32 -8.61 -18.68
CA LYS A 141 -9.64 -8.87 -19.96
C LYS A 141 -10.69 -9.14 -21.04
N VAL A 142 -10.96 -8.15 -21.88
CA VAL A 142 -11.81 -8.31 -23.08
C VAL A 142 -10.92 -8.78 -24.23
N THR A 143 -11.02 -10.06 -24.57
CA THR A 143 -10.41 -10.58 -25.80
C THR A 143 -11.40 -10.34 -26.94
N VAL A 144 -10.99 -9.57 -27.95
CA VAL A 144 -11.79 -9.35 -29.16
C VAL A 144 -11.44 -10.43 -30.17
N GLU A 145 -12.38 -11.34 -30.42
CA GLU A 145 -12.32 -12.32 -31.49
C GLU A 145 -13.42 -12.01 -32.52
N HIS A 146 -13.08 -12.03 -33.80
CA HIS A 146 -14.08 -11.90 -34.87
C HIS A 146 -14.82 -13.22 -35.03
N VAL A 147 -16.04 -13.30 -34.51
CA VAL A 147 -16.92 -14.46 -34.65
C VAL A 147 -17.84 -14.24 -35.85
N HIS A 148 -17.82 -15.16 -36.82
CA HIS A 148 -18.80 -15.18 -37.91
C HIS A 148 -20.04 -15.95 -37.44
N VAL A 149 -21.19 -15.27 -37.45
CA VAL A 149 -22.48 -15.91 -37.24
C VAL A 149 -23.05 -16.25 -38.62
N HIS A 150 -23.11 -17.53 -38.94
CA HIS A 150 -23.72 -18.03 -40.18
C HIS A 150 -25.25 -18.00 -40.09
N ASP A 151 -25.92 -18.09 -41.25
CA ASP A 151 -27.39 -18.16 -41.32
C ASP A 151 -27.94 -19.27 -40.41
N GLY A 152 -28.86 -18.88 -39.51
CA GLY A 152 -29.44 -19.76 -38.50
C GLY A 152 -28.67 -19.82 -37.16
N GLY A 153 -27.49 -19.22 -37.06
CA GLY A 153 -26.77 -19.07 -35.79
C GLY A 153 -27.34 -17.94 -34.92
N GLN A 154 -27.42 -18.14 -33.60
CA GLN A 154 -27.79 -17.10 -32.64
C GLN A 154 -26.65 -16.91 -31.63
N ALA A 155 -26.24 -15.65 -31.45
CA ALA A 155 -25.28 -15.26 -30.43
C ALA A 155 -26.00 -14.57 -29.27
N VAL A 156 -25.65 -14.93 -28.04
CA VAL A 156 -26.15 -14.28 -26.83
C VAL A 156 -25.06 -13.39 -26.26
N VAL A 157 -25.36 -12.11 -26.02
CA VAL A 157 -24.45 -11.15 -25.42
C VAL A 157 -24.99 -10.74 -24.04
N GLY A 158 -24.21 -10.96 -22.99
CA GLY A 158 -24.59 -10.62 -21.62
C GLY A 158 -24.10 -11.65 -20.59
N THR A 159 -24.39 -11.39 -19.31
CA THR A 159 -24.06 -12.30 -18.20
C THR A 159 -24.94 -13.56 -18.30
N VAL A 160 -24.31 -14.74 -18.42
CA VAL A 160 -25.02 -16.03 -18.46
C VAL A 160 -24.85 -16.73 -17.10
N GLU A 161 -25.89 -16.74 -16.28
CA GLU A 161 -25.94 -17.54 -15.05
C GLU A 161 -26.53 -18.91 -15.36
N THR A 162 -25.73 -19.97 -15.19
CA THR A 162 -26.21 -21.36 -15.39
C THR A 162 -26.70 -21.95 -14.08
N SER A 163 -28.01 -21.97 -13.86
CA SER A 163 -28.60 -22.70 -12.73
C SER A 163 -28.62 -24.21 -13.06
N GLN A 164 -27.71 -25.00 -12.48
CA GLN A 164 -27.72 -26.45 -12.62
C GLN A 164 -28.94 -27.05 -11.90
N LYS A 165 -29.97 -27.47 -12.65
CA LYS A 165 -31.03 -28.35 -12.12
C LYS A 165 -30.51 -29.79 -12.07
N THR A 166 -30.28 -30.31 -10.87
CA THR A 166 -29.94 -31.71 -10.60
C THR A 166 -31.09 -32.60 -11.05
N ARG A 167 -30.88 -33.40 -12.11
CA ARG A 167 -31.88 -34.36 -12.60
C ARG A 167 -31.73 -35.66 -11.80
N SER A 168 -32.60 -35.86 -10.81
CA SER A 168 -32.70 -37.13 -10.08
C SER A 168 -33.16 -38.25 -11.04
N GLN A 169 -32.27 -39.19 -11.36
CA GLN A 169 -32.63 -40.48 -11.92
C GLN A 169 -32.98 -41.42 -10.76
N LYS A 170 -34.23 -41.91 -10.68
CA LYS A 170 -34.53 -43.13 -9.94
C LYS A 170 -34.92 -44.23 -10.93
N LYS A 171 -34.03 -45.23 -10.99
CA LYS A 171 -34.05 -46.44 -11.83
C LYS A 171 -35.31 -47.30 -11.63
N ALA A 172 -35.64 -47.99 -12.72
CA ALA A 172 -36.57 -49.09 -12.82
C ALA A 172 -36.39 -50.17 -11.73
N SER A 173 -37.49 -50.67 -11.21
CA SER A 173 -37.58 -51.94 -10.49
C SER A 173 -38.13 -52.99 -11.44
N ALA A 174 -37.28 -53.93 -11.85
CA ALA A 174 -37.66 -55.19 -12.49
C ALA A 174 -36.79 -56.31 -11.92
N LYS A 175 -37.42 -57.18 -11.14
CA LYS A 175 -37.05 -58.56 -10.75
C LYS A 175 -37.99 -58.95 -9.60
N ASN A 176 -38.53 -60.15 -9.46
CA ASN A 176 -38.59 -61.41 -10.21
C ASN A 176 -39.44 -62.33 -9.30
N GLY A 177 -40.09 -63.37 -9.83
CA GLY A 177 -40.37 -64.55 -9.01
C GLY A 177 -41.77 -65.15 -9.15
N SER A 178 -41.83 -66.21 -9.94
CA SER A 178 -42.87 -67.24 -10.00
C SER A 178 -43.01 -68.02 -8.69
N ALA A 179 -44.25 -68.47 -8.40
CA ALA A 179 -44.70 -69.64 -7.62
C ALA A 179 -46.04 -69.28 -6.94
N ASN A 180 -47.07 -70.10 -6.78
CA ASN A 180 -47.50 -71.42 -7.23
C ASN A 180 -48.95 -71.57 -6.68
N GLU A 181 -49.76 -72.42 -7.32
CA GLU A 181 -51.11 -72.90 -6.91
C GLU A 181 -52.31 -71.94 -6.90
#